data_AF-A0A7S4B7A0-F1
#
_entry.id   AF-A0A7S4B7A0-F1
#
_cell.length_a   1.000
_cell.length_b   1.000
_cell.length_c   1.000
_cell.angle_alpha   90.00
_cell.angle_beta   90.00
_cell.angle_gamma   90.00
#
_symmetry.space_group_name_H-M   'P 1'
#
loop_
_entity.id
_entity.type
_entity.pdbx_description
1 polymer ?
#
loop_
_entity_poly.entity_id
_entity_poly.type
_entity_poly.pdbx_seq_one_letter_code
_entity_poly.pdbx_strand_id
1 'polypeptide(L)'
;MADVEFVGARGDDIARNAPHSRFDCVVHPVDKESPNAAAALVCCDMCYCWVCDVPAKTCAEWTAHCVANRSIEWMTVRNKAQRMKNAREAGVPTEAPNVVGARFAAAAQADAQPAAQQADESSRETFEQAAQDEENEDLFAEYEPLHWREGQRHPDPVVETTSLSFAELPRITYQVALLF
;
A
#
# COMPACT_ATOMS: atom_id res chain seq x y z
N MET A 1 43.38 -26.97 -2.85
CA MET A 1 42.50 -25.77 -2.81
C MET A 1 42.03 -25.66 -1.37
N ALA A 2 42.04 -24.47 -0.78
CA ALA A 2 41.56 -24.28 0.58
C ALA A 2 40.11 -23.79 0.50
N ASP A 3 39.20 -24.58 1.07
CA ASP A 3 37.78 -24.23 1.12
C ASP A 3 37.57 -23.08 2.11
N VAL A 4 36.86 -22.03 1.67
CA VAL A 4 36.56 -20.85 2.49
C VAL A 4 35.21 -21.07 3.17
N GLU A 5 35.26 -21.54 4.41
CA GLU A 5 34.06 -21.67 5.26
C GLU A 5 33.71 -20.33 5.91
N PHE A 6 32.55 -19.77 5.57
CA PHE A 6 32.02 -18.55 6.20
C PHE A 6 31.44 -18.84 7.59
N VAL A 7 32.28 -18.76 8.62
CA VAL A 7 31.85 -18.91 10.02
C VAL A 7 31.26 -17.60 10.55
N GLY A 8 29.92 -17.50 10.48
CA GLY A 8 29.07 -16.62 11.32
C GLY A 8 29.43 -15.13 11.41
N ALA A 9 28.65 -14.27 10.74
CA ALA A 9 28.71 -12.83 10.96
C ALA A 9 28.47 -12.48 12.44
N ARG A 10 29.37 -11.67 13.02
CA ARG A 10 29.30 -11.23 14.42
C ARG A 10 29.13 -9.71 14.46
N GLY A 11 27.88 -9.27 14.47
CA GLY A 11 27.46 -7.88 14.49
C GLY A 11 25.93 -7.79 14.61
N ASP A 12 25.37 -6.58 14.58
CA ASP A 12 23.92 -6.37 14.57
C ASP A 12 23.30 -6.81 13.23
N ASP A 13 22.89 -8.07 13.15
CA ASP A 13 22.07 -8.59 12.06
C ASP A 13 20.72 -7.85 12.06
N ILE A 14 20.59 -6.80 11.26
CA ILE A 14 19.36 -6.02 11.10
C ILE A 14 18.18 -6.95 10.75
N ALA A 15 18.40 -8.01 9.96
CA ALA A 15 17.39 -9.00 9.62
C ALA A 15 16.87 -9.86 10.80
N ARG A 16 17.62 -9.92 11.91
CA ARG A 16 17.22 -10.60 13.16
C ARG A 16 16.67 -9.60 14.19
N ASN A 17 17.29 -8.42 14.27
CA ASN A 17 17.05 -7.41 15.30
C ASN A 17 15.98 -6.36 14.92
N ALA A 18 15.55 -6.29 13.65
CA ALA A 18 14.43 -5.43 13.24
C ALA A 18 13.07 -6.13 13.38
N PRO A 19 11.97 -5.39 13.63
CA PRO A 19 10.62 -5.93 13.61
C PRO A 19 10.27 -6.57 12.26
N HIS A 20 9.85 -7.83 12.26
CA HIS A 20 9.53 -8.58 11.05
C HIS A 20 8.27 -9.43 11.19
N SER A 21 7.60 -9.70 10.07
CA SER A 21 6.46 -10.60 10.02
C SER A 21 6.92 -12.04 10.23
N ARG A 22 6.02 -12.89 10.76
CA ARG A 22 6.35 -14.28 11.12
C ARG A 22 7.02 -15.08 10.00
N PHE A 23 6.52 -14.96 8.78
CA PHE A 23 7.01 -15.66 7.58
C PHE A 23 8.35 -15.16 7.04
N ASP A 24 8.86 -14.02 7.52
CA ASP A 24 10.19 -13.50 7.20
C ASP A 24 11.16 -13.63 8.39
N CYS A 25 10.80 -14.40 9.44
CA CYS A 25 11.66 -14.62 10.61
C CYS A 25 12.90 -15.47 10.30
N VAL A 26 14.08 -14.86 10.46
CA VAL A 26 15.39 -15.53 10.28
C VAL A 26 15.78 -16.40 11.48
N VAL A 27 15.23 -16.13 12.66
CA VAL A 27 15.53 -16.90 13.91
C VAL A 27 14.75 -18.21 13.97
N HIS A 28 13.50 -18.20 13.49
CA HIS A 28 12.64 -19.38 13.40
C HIS A 28 12.08 -19.49 11.97
N PRO A 29 12.89 -19.94 10.99
CA PRO A 29 12.43 -20.07 9.61
C PRO A 29 11.14 -20.91 9.50
N VAL A 30 10.27 -20.53 8.57
CA VAL A 30 9.09 -21.30 8.16
C VAL A 30 9.00 -21.31 6.64
N ASP A 31 8.49 -22.40 6.09
CA ASP A 31 8.21 -22.51 4.66
C ASP A 31 7.16 -21.48 4.26
N LYS A 32 7.51 -20.61 3.30
CA LYS A 32 6.66 -19.48 2.90
C LYS A 32 5.43 -19.94 2.10
N GLU A 33 5.56 -21.09 1.45
CA GLU A 33 4.55 -21.71 0.57
C GLU A 33 3.60 -22.62 1.36
N SER A 34 4.11 -23.35 2.35
CA SER A 34 3.38 -24.36 3.14
C SER A 34 3.68 -24.24 4.65
N PRO A 35 3.37 -23.10 5.30
CA PRO A 35 3.75 -22.84 6.69
C PRO A 35 3.11 -23.85 7.65
N ASN A 36 3.94 -24.73 8.22
CA ASN A 36 3.51 -25.67 9.25
C ASN A 36 3.09 -24.90 10.52
N ALA A 37 1.82 -25.03 10.92
CA ALA A 37 1.25 -24.34 12.08
C ALA A 37 2.05 -24.57 13.38
N ALA A 38 2.57 -25.77 13.62
CA ALA A 38 3.35 -26.06 14.82
C ALA A 38 4.68 -25.29 14.86
N ALA A 39 5.34 -25.10 13.71
CA ALA A 39 6.54 -24.28 13.61
C ALA A 39 6.22 -22.78 13.64
N ALA A 40 5.13 -22.37 12.98
CA ALA A 40 4.68 -20.99 12.91
C ALA A 40 4.31 -20.39 14.28
N LEU A 41 3.75 -21.19 15.20
CA LEU A 41 3.45 -20.77 16.57
C LEU A 41 4.68 -20.24 17.33
N VAL A 42 5.87 -20.80 17.10
CA VAL A 42 7.13 -20.36 17.71
C VAL A 42 7.52 -19.01 17.11
N CYS A 43 7.75 -17.99 17.94
CA CYS A 43 8.12 -16.64 17.51
C CYS A 43 9.27 -16.08 18.35
N CYS A 44 10.10 -15.22 17.74
CA CYS A 44 11.13 -14.47 18.46
C CYS A 44 10.58 -13.13 18.95
N ASP A 45 11.38 -12.40 19.73
CA ASP A 45 10.95 -11.13 20.35
C ASP A 45 10.60 -10.03 19.33
N MET A 46 11.22 -10.05 18.15
CA MET A 46 10.98 -9.09 17.07
C MET A 46 9.90 -9.52 16.07
N CYS A 47 9.29 -10.70 16.25
CA CYS A 47 8.15 -11.12 15.44
C CYS A 47 6.91 -10.28 15.75
N TYR A 48 6.30 -9.71 14.71
CA TYR A 48 4.96 -9.13 14.80
C TYR A 48 3.93 -9.98 14.06
N CYS A 49 2.70 -9.90 14.53
CA CYS A 49 1.52 -10.38 13.85
C CYS A 49 1.24 -9.48 12.65
N TRP A 50 1.64 -9.95 11.48
CA TRP A 50 0.99 -9.56 10.23
C TRP A 50 -0.51 -9.93 10.31
N VAL A 51 -1.37 -9.39 9.45
CA VAL A 51 -2.81 -9.18 9.76
C VAL A 51 -3.00 -8.03 10.76
N CYS A 52 -2.74 -8.23 12.05
CA CYS A 52 -3.15 -7.30 13.13
C CYS A 52 -2.24 -6.07 13.36
N ASP A 53 -0.99 -6.09 12.90
CA ASP A 53 0.03 -5.05 13.16
C ASP A 53 0.30 -4.81 14.65
N VAL A 54 0.49 -5.90 15.40
CA VAL A 54 0.86 -5.90 16.83
C VAL A 54 1.98 -6.93 17.09
N PRO A 55 2.82 -6.79 18.13
CA PRO A 55 3.79 -7.82 18.51
C PRO A 55 3.14 -9.20 18.66
N ALA A 56 3.82 -10.27 18.22
CA ALA A 56 3.24 -11.63 18.20
C ALA A 56 2.70 -12.06 19.58
N LYS A 57 3.46 -11.74 20.64
CA LYS A 57 3.10 -11.98 22.05
C LYS A 57 1.82 -11.28 22.55
N THR A 58 1.34 -10.28 21.82
CA THR A 58 0.15 -9.47 22.17
C THR A 58 -1.05 -9.73 21.26
N CYS A 59 -0.91 -10.59 20.25
CA CYS A 59 -2.02 -10.95 19.37
C CYS A 59 -2.93 -11.98 20.04
N ALA A 60 -4.20 -11.63 20.27
CA ALA A 60 -5.20 -12.53 20.85
C ALA A 60 -5.50 -13.76 19.98
N GLU A 61 -5.36 -13.64 18.66
CA GLU A 61 -5.65 -14.68 17.66
C GLU A 61 -4.37 -15.27 17.04
N TRP A 62 -3.24 -15.20 17.77
CA TRP A 62 -1.93 -15.64 17.27
C TRP A 62 -1.94 -17.08 16.73
N THR A 63 -2.69 -17.98 17.35
CA THR A 63 -2.79 -19.39 16.92
C THR A 63 -3.34 -19.55 15.50
N ALA A 64 -4.19 -18.64 15.05
CA ALA A 64 -4.67 -18.59 13.66
C ALA A 64 -3.75 -17.73 12.77
N HIS A 65 -3.28 -16.58 13.28
CA HIS A 65 -2.51 -15.62 12.48
C HIS A 65 -1.02 -15.96 12.31
N CYS A 66 -0.46 -16.90 13.08
CA CYS A 66 0.95 -17.28 12.98
C CYS A 66 1.33 -17.86 11.60
N VAL A 67 0.40 -18.55 10.93
CA VAL A 67 0.55 -19.10 9.57
C VAL A 67 0.20 -18.12 8.46
N ALA A 68 -0.13 -16.86 8.80
CA ALA A 68 -0.41 -15.85 7.79
C ALA A 68 0.80 -15.67 6.86
N ASN A 69 0.55 -15.50 5.56
CA ASN A 69 1.57 -15.22 4.56
C ASN A 69 1.10 -14.10 3.62
N ARG A 70 1.82 -13.86 2.51
CA ARG A 70 1.47 -12.82 1.52
C ARG A 70 0.43 -13.27 0.47
N SER A 71 -0.36 -14.32 0.72
CA SER A 71 -1.43 -14.75 -0.20
C SER A 71 -2.59 -13.74 -0.24
N ILE A 72 -3.40 -13.83 -1.31
CA ILE A 72 -4.58 -12.98 -1.53
C ILE A 72 -5.63 -13.19 -0.42
N GLU A 73 -5.77 -14.42 0.08
CA GLU A 73 -6.65 -14.75 1.21
C GLU A 73 -6.22 -13.99 2.47
N TRP A 74 -4.93 -14.07 2.83
CA TRP A 74 -4.39 -13.39 4.00
C TRP A 74 -4.38 -11.86 3.85
N MET A 75 -4.13 -11.32 2.65
CA MET A 75 -4.32 -9.90 2.34
C MET A 75 -5.79 -9.47 2.57
N THR A 76 -6.75 -10.31 2.22
CA THR A 76 -8.19 -10.03 2.45
C THR A 76 -8.52 -9.99 3.95
N VAL A 77 -8.02 -10.96 4.73
CA VAL A 77 -8.17 -11.00 6.20
C VAL A 77 -7.51 -9.78 6.85
N ARG A 78 -6.28 -9.43 6.44
CA ARG A 78 -5.57 -8.23 6.90
C ARG A 78 -6.33 -6.94 6.61
N ASN A 79 -6.77 -6.75 5.37
CA ASN A 79 -7.51 -5.55 4.98
C ASN A 79 -8.82 -5.40 5.78
N LYS A 80 -9.51 -6.51 6.07
CA LYS A 80 -10.68 -6.52 6.95
C LYS A 80 -10.30 -6.13 8.39
N ALA A 81 -9.24 -6.72 8.96
CA ALA A 81 -8.78 -6.41 10.32
C ALA A 81 -8.37 -4.93 10.47
N GLN A 82 -7.61 -4.39 9.52
CA GLN A 82 -7.20 -2.99 9.49
C GLN A 82 -8.40 -2.04 9.34
N ARG A 83 -9.37 -2.34 8.46
CA ARG A 83 -10.61 -1.56 8.37
C ARG A 83 -11.38 -1.53 9.69
N MET A 84 -11.49 -2.67 10.39
CA MET A 84 -12.15 -2.74 11.70
C MET A 84 -11.38 -1.97 12.78
N LYS A 85 -10.05 -2.02 12.78
CA LYS A 85 -9.20 -1.23 13.68
C LYS A 85 -9.40 0.27 13.44
N ASN A 86 -9.24 0.72 12.20
CA ASN A 86 -9.36 2.12 11.82
C ASN A 86 -10.78 2.67 12.11
N ALA A 87 -11.84 1.89 11.89
CA ALA A 87 -13.21 2.30 12.21
C ALA A 87 -13.42 2.50 13.73
N ARG A 88 -12.83 1.62 14.56
CA ARG A 88 -12.87 1.74 16.03
C ARG A 88 -12.06 2.93 16.53
N GLU A 89 -10.89 3.19 15.95
CA GLU A 89 -10.02 4.32 16.31
C GLU A 89 -10.61 5.66 15.88
N ALA A 90 -11.22 5.74 14.69
CA ALA A 90 -11.89 6.93 14.18
C ALA A 90 -13.27 7.18 14.80
N GLY A 91 -13.76 6.30 15.69
CA GLY A 91 -15.08 6.41 16.31
C GLY A 91 -16.25 6.38 15.31
N VAL A 92 -16.01 5.90 14.08
CA VAL A 92 -17.01 5.92 12.99
C VAL A 92 -18.13 4.94 13.35
N PRO A 93 -19.39 5.39 13.44
CA PRO A 93 -20.51 4.49 13.59
C PRO A 93 -20.54 3.56 12.37
N THR A 94 -20.46 2.25 12.59
CA THR A 94 -20.74 1.28 11.54
C THR A 94 -22.23 1.36 11.21
N GLU A 95 -22.61 2.23 10.27
CA GLU A 95 -23.98 2.33 9.75
C GLU A 95 -24.46 0.93 9.34
N ALA A 96 -25.66 0.55 9.79
CA ALA A 96 -26.21 -0.76 9.46
C ALA A 96 -26.34 -0.90 7.93
N PRO A 97 -26.04 -2.08 7.34
CA PRO A 97 -26.00 -2.24 5.88
C PRO A 97 -27.33 -1.89 5.17
N ASN A 98 -28.44 -1.94 5.89
CA ASN A 98 -29.75 -1.41 5.48
C ASN A 98 -29.67 0.08 5.06
N VAL A 99 -29.04 0.94 5.87
CA VAL A 99 -28.95 2.39 5.63
C VAL A 99 -28.17 2.69 4.36
N VAL A 100 -27.07 1.96 4.13
CA VAL A 100 -26.27 2.09 2.91
C VAL A 100 -27.07 1.64 1.68
N GLY A 101 -27.77 0.50 1.75
CA GLY A 101 -28.65 0.03 0.69
C GLY A 101 -29.78 1.01 0.36
N ALA A 102 -30.39 1.62 1.37
CA ALA A 102 -31.42 2.65 1.20
C ALA A 102 -30.88 3.92 0.50
N ARG A 103 -29.64 4.33 0.80
CA ARG A 103 -28.99 5.47 0.14
C ARG A 103 -28.71 5.20 -1.35
N PHE A 104 -28.23 4.01 -1.69
CA PHE A 104 -28.07 3.61 -3.11
C PHE A 104 -29.41 3.50 -3.84
N ALA A 105 -30.45 2.94 -3.21
CA ALA A 105 -31.79 2.88 -3.79
C ALA A 105 -32.41 4.27 -4.01
N ALA A 106 -32.19 5.22 -3.08
CA ALA A 106 -32.65 6.60 -3.23
C ALA A 106 -31.89 7.35 -4.34
N ALA A 107 -30.58 7.13 -4.49
CA ALA A 107 -29.80 7.70 -5.60
C ALA A 107 -30.30 7.18 -6.96
N ALA A 108 -30.51 5.86 -7.09
CA ALA A 108 -31.06 5.26 -8.31
C ALA A 108 -32.49 5.72 -8.66
N GLN A 109 -33.24 6.27 -7.69
CA GLN A 109 -34.54 6.90 -7.91
C GLN A 109 -34.42 8.40 -8.26
N ALA A 110 -33.35 9.07 -7.85
CA ALA A 110 -33.10 10.47 -8.19
C ALA A 110 -32.65 10.66 -9.64
N ASP A 111 -31.89 9.69 -10.18
CA ASP A 111 -31.46 9.66 -11.59
C ASP A 111 -32.60 9.31 -12.57
N ALA A 112 -33.82 9.04 -12.09
CA ALA A 112 -35.01 8.79 -12.91
C ALA A 112 -35.61 10.08 -13.51
N GLN A 113 -34.78 10.90 -14.15
CA GLN A 113 -35.22 11.95 -15.07
C GLN A 113 -35.74 11.33 -16.39
N PRO A 114 -36.56 12.05 -17.19
CA PRO A 114 -37.11 11.49 -18.42
C PRO A 114 -35.99 11.20 -19.43
N ALA A 115 -35.70 9.91 -19.63
CA ALA A 115 -34.60 9.39 -20.45
C ALA A 115 -34.52 9.92 -21.89
N ALA A 116 -35.61 10.52 -22.41
CA ALA A 116 -35.64 11.16 -23.73
C ALA A 116 -34.75 12.43 -23.83
N GLN A 117 -34.53 13.16 -22.72
CA GLN A 117 -33.67 14.36 -22.73
C GLN A 117 -32.20 13.98 -22.49
N GLN A 118 -31.95 13.09 -21.52
CA GLN A 118 -30.60 12.62 -21.22
C GLN A 118 -29.95 11.87 -22.39
N ALA A 119 -30.71 11.10 -23.17
CA ALA A 119 -30.17 10.37 -24.31
C ALA A 119 -29.72 11.27 -25.48
N ASP A 120 -30.37 12.42 -25.68
CA ASP A 120 -30.00 13.41 -26.71
C ASP A 120 -28.73 14.16 -26.30
N GLU A 121 -28.69 14.63 -25.03
CA GLU A 121 -27.53 15.33 -24.47
C GLU A 121 -26.30 14.41 -24.38
N SER A 122 -26.45 13.17 -23.88
CA SER A 122 -25.35 12.21 -23.82
C SER A 122 -24.83 11.79 -25.20
N SER A 123 -25.70 11.77 -26.22
CA SER A 123 -25.27 11.46 -27.60
C SER A 123 -24.48 12.62 -28.20
N ARG A 124 -24.85 13.87 -27.87
CA ARG A 124 -24.06 15.05 -28.22
C ARG A 124 -22.72 15.10 -27.51
N GLU A 125 -22.70 14.86 -26.20
CA GLU A 125 -21.46 14.81 -25.41
C GLU A 125 -20.52 13.71 -25.94
N THR A 126 -21.04 12.51 -26.21
CA THR A 126 -20.24 11.41 -26.80
C THR A 126 -19.67 11.79 -28.16
N PHE A 127 -20.40 12.53 -28.99
CA PHE A 127 -19.91 12.99 -30.30
C PHE A 127 -18.89 14.12 -30.20
N GLU A 128 -19.12 15.11 -29.33
CA GLU A 128 -18.18 16.20 -29.04
C GLU A 128 -16.88 15.67 -28.40
N GLN A 129 -16.97 14.62 -27.59
CA GLN A 129 -15.82 13.99 -26.95
C GLN A 129 -15.05 13.08 -27.91
N ALA A 130 -15.73 12.30 -28.76
CA ALA A 130 -15.06 11.54 -29.83
C ALA A 130 -14.32 12.46 -30.82
N ALA A 131 -14.87 13.63 -31.14
CA ALA A 131 -14.19 14.63 -31.97
C ALA A 131 -12.95 15.23 -31.27
N GLN A 132 -13.00 15.45 -29.95
CA GLN A 132 -11.82 15.90 -29.18
C GLN A 132 -10.75 14.81 -29.03
N ASP A 133 -11.15 13.55 -28.98
CA ASP A 133 -10.21 12.42 -28.97
C ASP A 133 -9.53 12.27 -30.36
N GLU A 134 -10.26 12.38 -31.47
CA GLU A 134 -9.68 12.43 -32.83
C GLU A 134 -8.70 13.62 -33.01
N GLU A 135 -9.07 14.83 -32.56
CA GLU A 135 -8.15 16.00 -32.59
C GLU A 135 -6.90 15.82 -31.71
N ASN A 136 -6.99 15.05 -30.62
CA ASN A 136 -5.83 14.68 -29.79
C ASN A 136 -4.95 13.62 -30.45
N GLU A 137 -5.52 12.62 -31.13
CA GLU A 137 -4.74 11.59 -31.81
C GLU A 137 -3.82 12.22 -32.88
N ASP A 138 -4.31 13.19 -33.66
CA ASP A 138 -3.49 13.97 -34.60
C ASP A 138 -2.38 14.78 -33.90
N LEU A 139 -2.62 15.29 -32.68
CA LEU A 139 -1.64 16.05 -31.91
C LEU A 139 -0.47 15.18 -31.39
N PHE A 140 -0.71 13.90 -31.14
CA PHE A 140 0.29 12.94 -30.64
C PHE A 140 0.80 11.95 -31.70
N ALA A 141 0.26 11.96 -32.92
CA ALA A 141 0.69 11.07 -34.02
C ALA A 141 2.19 11.19 -34.36
N GLU A 142 2.79 12.37 -34.15
CA GLU A 142 4.21 12.62 -34.39
C GLU A 142 5.08 12.48 -33.11
N TYR A 143 4.48 12.12 -31.97
CA TYR A 143 5.21 11.91 -30.71
C TYR A 143 5.89 10.53 -30.69
N GLU A 144 7.15 10.50 -31.15
CA GLU A 144 8.01 9.31 -31.05
C GLU A 144 8.78 9.34 -29.70
N PRO A 145 8.54 8.42 -28.75
CA PRO A 145 9.23 8.43 -27.46
C PRO A 145 10.73 8.20 -27.65
N LEU A 146 11.53 9.25 -27.39
CA LEU A 146 12.98 9.21 -27.55
C LEU A 146 13.64 8.32 -26.50
N HIS A 147 13.95 7.09 -26.87
CA HIS A 147 14.72 6.17 -26.04
C HIS A 147 16.20 6.59 -26.02
N TRP A 148 16.69 7.21 -24.94
CA TRP A 148 18.14 7.44 -24.82
C TRP A 148 18.89 6.12 -24.73
N ARG A 149 19.99 6.06 -25.48
CA ARG A 149 21.12 5.21 -25.08
C ARG A 149 21.66 5.79 -23.77
N GLU A 150 21.73 4.93 -22.77
CA GLU A 150 21.92 5.24 -21.35
C GLU A 150 22.88 6.41 -21.08
N GLY A 151 22.39 7.44 -20.37
CA GLY A 151 23.25 8.44 -19.71
C GLY A 151 23.24 9.88 -20.24
N GLN A 152 22.46 10.24 -21.26
CA GLN A 152 22.28 11.66 -21.65
C GLN A 152 21.09 12.31 -20.93
N ARG A 153 21.20 13.63 -20.66
CA ARG A 153 20.12 14.42 -20.05
C ARG A 153 18.98 14.64 -21.06
N HIS A 154 17.74 14.59 -20.58
CA HIS A 154 16.54 14.98 -21.33
C HIS A 154 16.71 16.42 -21.87
N PRO A 155 16.35 16.68 -23.15
CA PRO A 155 16.27 18.03 -23.68
C PRO A 155 14.97 18.75 -23.27
N ASP A 156 14.08 18.07 -22.54
CA ASP A 156 12.93 18.76 -21.97
C ASP A 156 13.45 19.66 -20.86
N PRO A 157 12.96 20.91 -20.77
CA PRO A 157 13.22 21.71 -19.60
C PRO A 157 12.68 20.92 -18.41
N VAL A 158 13.57 20.54 -17.49
CA VAL A 158 13.14 20.21 -16.13
C VAL A 158 12.38 21.46 -15.67
N VAL A 159 11.06 21.36 -15.60
CA VAL A 159 10.24 22.36 -14.93
C VAL A 159 10.63 22.24 -13.46
N GLU A 160 11.65 23.01 -13.10
CA GLU A 160 12.06 23.18 -11.71
C GLU A 160 10.87 23.82 -11.01
N THR A 161 10.05 22.97 -10.38
CA THR A 161 8.92 23.36 -9.57
C THR A 161 9.45 24.08 -8.33
N THR A 162 9.72 25.37 -8.54
CA THR A 162 10.31 26.34 -7.60
C THR A 162 9.41 26.60 -6.39
N SER A 163 8.32 25.86 -6.27
CA SER A 163 7.40 25.78 -5.15
C SER A 163 8.01 25.22 -3.85
N LEU A 164 9.16 24.54 -3.90
CA LEU A 164 9.80 23.97 -2.70
C LEU A 164 10.97 24.82 -2.13
N SER A 165 11.49 25.81 -2.86
CA SER A 165 12.57 26.69 -2.35
C SER A 165 12.09 27.74 -1.33
N PHE A 166 10.78 27.89 -1.15
CA PHE A 166 10.17 28.79 -0.15
C PHE A 166 9.77 28.09 1.16
N ALA A 167 9.93 26.77 1.26
CA ALA A 167 9.63 26.02 2.47
C ALA A 167 10.78 26.15 3.48
N GLU A 168 10.70 27.12 4.39
CA GLU A 168 11.60 27.17 5.56
C GLU A 168 11.41 25.90 6.40
N LEU A 169 12.40 25.01 6.35
CA LEU A 169 12.43 23.83 7.21
C LEU A 169 12.48 24.27 8.69
N PRO A 170 11.70 23.65 9.58
CA PRO A 170 11.72 23.99 11.00
C PRO A 170 13.13 23.80 11.57
N ARG A 171 13.60 24.75 12.38
CA ARG A 171 14.90 24.64 13.06
C ARG A 171 14.87 23.55 14.12
N ILE A 172 15.21 22.33 13.73
CA ILE A 172 15.35 21.20 14.65
C ILE A 172 16.61 21.43 15.50
N THR A 173 16.44 21.76 16.77
CA THR A 173 17.53 21.84 17.75
C THR A 173 17.59 20.54 18.55
N TYR A 174 18.70 19.83 18.44
CA TYR A 174 18.98 18.66 19.28
C TYR A 174 19.77 19.10 20.52
N GLN A 175 19.26 18.81 21.71
CA GLN A 175 20.07 18.91 22.92
C GLN A 175 21.04 17.72 22.96
N VAL A 176 22.29 17.97 22.57
CA VAL A 176 23.38 17.01 22.77
C VAL A 176 23.74 17.02 24.25
N ALA A 177 23.13 16.10 25.01
CA ALA A 177 23.52 15.84 26.39
C ALA A 177 24.94 15.22 26.41
N LEU A 178 25.94 16.08 26.54
CA LEU A 178 27.30 15.66 26.88
C LEU A 178 27.30 15.17 28.33
N LEU A 179 27.19 13.85 28.49
CA LEU A 179 27.49 13.17 29.73
C LEU A 179 29.02 13.20 29.93
N PHE A 180 29.46 14.01 30.89
CA PHE A 180 30.82 14.00 31.44
C PHE A 180 30.88 13.07 32.66
#